data_AF-A0A7J2YT51-F1
#
_entry.id   AF-A0A7J2YT51-F1
#
_cell.length_a   1.000
_cell.length_b   1.000
_cell.length_c   1.000
_cell.angle_alpha   90.00
_cell.angle_beta   90.00
_cell.angle_gamma   90.00
#
_symmetry.space_group_name_H-M   'P 1'
#
loop_
_entity.id
_entity.type
_entity.pdbx_description
1 polymer ?
#
loop_
_entity_poly.entity_id
_entity_poly.type
_entity_poly.pdbx_seq_one_letter_code
_entity_poly.pdbx_strand_id
1 'polypeptide(L)' 'MPTTVQVDEKTLQMLNKIKKETNAASHDQVIKALILERKNIPCSMFGSNRKLTSFTKKDEAEFHDL' A
#
# COMPACT_ATOMS: atom_id res chain seq x y z
N MET A 1 12.13 -4.28 -4.90
CA MET A 1 12.29 -5.47 -5.76
C MET A 1 10.92 -5.83 -6.32
N PRO A 2 10.76 -6.01 -7.64
CA PRO A 2 9.48 -6.43 -8.20
C PRO A 2 9.17 -7.88 -7.82
N THR A 3 7.93 -8.15 -7.46
CA THR A 3 7.41 -9.51 -7.25
C THR A 3 6.48 -9.86 -8.41
N THR A 4 6.66 -11.04 -9.00
CA THR A 4 5.80 -11.48 -10.12
C THR A 4 4.58 -12.19 -9.57
N VAL A 5 3.40 -11.71 -9.96
CA VAL A 5 2.12 -12.36 -9.69
C VAL A 5 1.61 -12.92 -11.01
N GLN A 6 1.35 -14.22 -11.06
CA GLN A 6 0.72 -14.84 -12.22
C GLN A 6 -0.77 -14.51 -12.24
N VAL A 7 -1.25 -14.03 -13.38
CA VAL A 7 -2.67 -13.72 -13.62
C VAL A 7 -3.06 -14.25 -14.99
N ASP A 8 -4.36 -14.49 -15.19
CA ASP A 8 -4.86 -14.85 -16.51
C ASP A 8 -4.91 -13.61 -17.44
N GLU A 9 -5.06 -13.87 -18.74
CA GLU A 9 -5.11 -12.80 -19.75
C GLU A 9 -6.29 -11.86 -19.54
N LYS A 10 -7.44 -12.39 -19.10
CA LYS A 10 -8.65 -11.61 -18.84
C LYS A 10 -8.43 -10.61 -17.72
N THR A 11 -7.77 -11.01 -16.63
CA THR A 11 -7.42 -10.12 -15.52
C THR A 11 -6.45 -9.04 -15.98
N LEU A 12 -5.46 -9.37 -16.81
CA LEU A 12 -4.54 -8.37 -17.36
C LEU A 12 -5.28 -7.33 -18.21
N GLN A 13 -6.24 -7.74 -19.04
CA GLN A 13 -7.08 -6.83 -19.83
C GLN A 13 -7.93 -5.91 -18.94
N MET A 14 -8.54 -6.45 -17.88
CA MET A 14 -9.29 -5.65 -16.90
C MET A 14 -8.40 -4.63 -16.20
N LEU A 15 -7.21 -5.04 -15.74
CA LEU A 15 -6.25 -4.12 -15.10
C LEU A 15 -5.77 -3.03 -16.07
N ASN A 16 -5.57 -3.35 -17.35
CA ASN A 16 -5.22 -2.36 -18.38
C ASN A 16 -6.33 -1.33 -18.60
N LYS A 17 -7.60 -1.76 -18.56
CA LYS A 17 -8.74 -0.84 -18.69
C LYS A 17 -8.80 0.13 -17.50
N ILE A 18 -8.71 -0.40 -16.28
CA ILE A 18 -8.70 0.41 -15.06
C ILE A 18 -7.49 1.36 -15.05
N LYS A 19 -6.30 0.88 -15.45
CA LYS A 19 -5.10 1.71 -15.55
C LYS A 19 -5.32 2.95 -16.43
N LYS A 20 -6.00 2.80 -17.56
CA LYS A 20 -6.33 3.90 -18.48
C LYS A 20 -7.36 4.85 -17.86
N GLU A 21 -8.40 4.32 -17.23
CA GLU A 21 -9.44 5.12 -16.60
C GLU A 21 -8.89 5.96 -15.42
N THR A 22 -8.00 5.39 -14.62
CA THR A 22 -7.40 6.05 -13.46
C THR A 22 -6.10 6.80 -13.77
N ASN A 23 -5.63 6.78 -15.03
CA ASN A 23 -4.31 7.30 -15.43
C ASN A 23 -3.15 6.83 -14.52
N ALA A 24 -3.20 5.58 -14.07
CA ALA A 24 -2.20 5.04 -13.15
C ALA A 24 -0.88 4.73 -13.87
N ALA A 25 0.25 4.97 -13.20
CA ALA A 25 1.58 4.74 -13.76
C ALA A 25 1.87 3.24 -13.96
N SER A 26 1.37 2.38 -13.06
CA SER A 26 1.64 0.94 -13.06
C SER A 26 0.43 0.11 -12.64
N HIS A 27 0.45 -1.19 -12.98
CA HIS A 27 -0.53 -2.15 -12.48
C HIS A 27 -0.47 -2.29 -10.95
N ASP A 28 0.71 -2.14 -10.33
CA ASP A 28 0.86 -2.12 -8.86
C ASP A 28 0.07 -0.97 -8.22
N GLN A 29 0.11 0.22 -8.83
CA GLN A 29 -0.67 1.36 -8.34
C GLN A 29 -2.17 1.12 -8.48
N VAL A 30 -2.62 0.52 -9.58
CA VAL A 30 -4.02 0.12 -9.77
C VAL A 30 -4.46 -0.89 -8.71
N ILE A 31 -3.64 -1.93 -8.48
CA ILE A 31 -3.94 -2.97 -7.48
C ILE A 31 -4.04 -2.36 -6.08
N LYS A 32 -3.11 -1.47 -5.69
CA LYS A 32 -3.15 -0.78 -4.40
C LYS A 32 -4.38 0.10 -4.24
N ALA A 33 -4.74 0.87 -5.29
CA ALA A 33 -5.93 1.71 -5.27
C ALA A 33 -7.22 0.88 -5.09
N LEU A 34 -7.34 -0.24 -5.82
CA LEU A 34 -8.48 -1.16 -5.69
C LEU A 34 -8.54 -1.82 -4.31
N ILE A 35 -7.39 -2.18 -3.73
CA ILE A 35 -7.32 -2.74 -2.37
C ILE A 35 -7.80 -1.71 -1.36
N LEU A 36 -7.31 -0.46 -1.44
CA LEU A 36 -7.71 0.65 -0.57
C LEU A 36 -9.21 0.96 -0.67
N GLU A 37 -9.76 0.95 -1.89
CA GLU A 37 -11.18 1.21 -2.13
C GLU A 37 -12.05 0.10 -1.50
N ARG A 38 -11.65 -1.16 -1.63
CA ARG A 38 -12.44 -2.32 -1.19
C ARG A 38 -12.31 -2.62 0.29
N LYS A 39 -11.14 -2.37 0.86
CA LYS A 39 -10.88 -2.56 2.27
C LYS A 39 -10.09 -1.35 2.70
N ASN A 40 -10.47 -0.69 3.79
CA ASN A 40 -9.65 0.30 4.47
C ASN A 40 -8.35 -0.33 5.05
N ILE A 41 -7.65 -1.16 4.27
CA ILE A 41 -6.35 -1.75 4.58
C ILE A 41 -5.33 -0.66 4.26
N PRO A 42 -4.62 -0.14 5.27
CA PRO A 42 -3.60 0.85 5.02
C PRO A 42 -2.53 0.27 4.09
N CYS A 43 -2.07 1.06 3.11
CA CYS A 43 -0.95 0.73 2.22
C CYS A 43 0.37 0.45 2.94
N SER A 44 0.40 0.64 4.26
CA SER A 44 1.52 0.39 5.14
C SER A 44 1.03 -0.41 6.35
N MET A 45 1.78 -1.46 6.73
CA MET A 45 1.61 -2.10 8.03
C MET A 45 2.15 -1.24 9.18
N PHE A 46 2.80 -0.11 8.89
CA PHE A 46 3.20 0.86 9.91
C PHE A 46 1.94 1.46 10.57
N GLY A 47 1.80 1.25 11.88
CA GLY A 47 0.59 1.63 12.63
C GLY A 47 -0.56 0.62 12.59
N SER A 48 -0.40 -0.55 11.94
CA SER A 48 -1.43 -1.61 11.94
C SER A 48 -1.56 -2.36 13.27
N ASN A 49 -0.59 -2.21 14.17
CA ASN A 49 -0.71 -2.68 15.53
C ASN A 49 -1.49 -1.64 16.35
N ARG A 50 -2.78 -1.91 16.60
CA ARG A 50 -3.68 -1.03 17.38
C ARG A 50 -3.17 -0.71 18.80
N LYS A 51 -2.21 -1.50 19.32
CA LYS A 51 -1.57 -1.26 20.63
C LYS A 51 -0.39 -0.29 20.58
N LEU A 52 0.14 0.03 19.40
CA LEU A 52 1.25 0.95 19.25
C LEU A 52 0.71 2.33 18.87
N THR A 53 0.88 3.30 19.76
CA THR A 53 0.62 4.71 19.48
C THR A 53 1.80 5.34 18.75
N SER A 54 1.56 6.42 18.02
CA SER A 54 2.63 7.24 17.45
C SER A 54 3.60 7.70 18.54
N PHE A 55 4.90 7.64 18.27
CA PHE A 55 5.92 8.18 19.17
C PHE A 55 5.61 9.64 19.50
N THR A 56 5.64 9.96 20.78
CA THR A 56 5.54 11.33 21.29
C THR A 56 6.92 11.97 21.30
N LYS A 57 7.01 13.30 21.34
CA LYS A 57 8.29 14.03 21.41
C LYS A 57 9.16 13.64 22.61
N LYS A 58 8.60 13.01 23.65
CA LYS A 58 9.36 12.46 24.78
C LYS A 58 10.08 11.16 24.42
N ASP A 59 9.47 10.33 23.58
CA ASP A 59 10.06 9.06 23.16
C ASP A 59 11.27 9.27 22.23
N GLU A 60 11.29 10.35 21.45
CA GLU A 60 12.46 10.74 20.63
C GLU A 60 13.69 11.12 21.47
N ALA A 61 13.49 11.69 22.66
CA ALA A 61 14.59 12.16 23.51
C ALA A 61 15.37 11.01 24.18
N GLU A 62 14.73 9.85 24.43
CA GLU A 62 15.39 8.69 25.04
C GLU A 62 16.40 7.99 24.11
N PHE A 63 16.32 8.21 22.79
CA PHE A 63 17.20 7.56 21.82
C PHE A 63 18.47 8.34 21.48
N HIS A 64 18.63 9.57 21.97
CA HIS A 64 19.78 10.42 21.63
C HIS A 64 20.92 10.42 22.66
N ASP A 65 20.78 9.70 23.78
CA ASP A 65 21.81 9.60 24.82
C ASP A 65 22.43 8.18 24.90
N LEU A 66 22.99 7.69 23.77
CA LEU A 66 23.78 6.45 23.69
C LEU A 66 25.19 6.71 23.16
#